data_AF-A0A7Z0LKT1-F1
#
_entry.id   AF-A0A7Z0LKT1-F1
#
_cell.length_a   1.000
_cell.length_b   1.000
_cell.length_c   1.000
_cell.angle_alpha   90.00
_cell.angle_beta   90.00
_cell.angle_gamma   90.00
#
_symmetry.space_group_name_H-M   'P 1'
#
loop_
_entity.id
_entity.type
_entity.pdbx_description
1 polymer ?
#
loop_
_entity_poly.entity_id
_entity_poly.type
_entity_poly.pdbx_seq_one_letter_code
_entity_poly.pdbx_strand_id
1 'polypeptide(L)'
;MQTLTADEYVTLSERARRYRDAHLKTLKKKPEYNPKLGVDALCFQRWQDDALAGKGLVGALISPCALSLIAIPEPEKLQHPPDTLLLHLPSGHYRLQHCPLEGVAWYQRIILDDLRGIESMQEAAQLAQQLMERLMKPSA
;
A
#
# COMPACT_ATOMS: atom_id res chain seq x y z
N MET A 1 -1.57 4.78 17.39
CA MET A 1 -2.20 4.52 16.07
C MET A 1 -3.46 5.35 15.98
N GLN A 2 -3.55 6.32 15.06
CA GLN A 2 -4.81 7.03 14.85
C GLN A 2 -5.68 6.19 13.91
N THR A 3 -6.79 5.68 14.42
CA THR A 3 -7.77 4.91 13.65
C THR A 3 -8.37 5.77 12.55
N LEU A 4 -8.52 5.20 11.36
CA LEU A 4 -9.19 5.86 10.25
C LEU A 4 -10.70 5.97 10.51
N THR A 5 -11.34 6.95 9.90
CA THR A 5 -12.80 7.04 9.90
C THR A 5 -13.39 5.97 8.98
N ALA A 6 -14.68 5.65 9.16
CA ALA A 6 -15.38 4.74 8.28
C ALA A 6 -15.31 5.19 6.80
N ASP A 7 -15.43 6.49 6.53
CA ASP A 7 -15.35 7.05 5.18
C ASP A 7 -13.96 6.87 4.53
N GLU A 8 -12.89 7.00 5.32
CA GLU A 8 -11.53 6.73 4.84
C GLU A 8 -11.35 5.25 4.50
N TYR A 9 -11.92 4.33 5.30
CA TYR A 9 -11.90 2.90 4.98
C TYR A 9 -12.67 2.57 3.70
N VAL A 10 -13.84 3.18 3.50
CA VAL A 10 -14.63 3.02 2.26
C VAL A 10 -13.81 3.51 1.06
N THR A 11 -13.24 4.71 1.17
CA THR A 11 -12.40 5.30 0.13
C THR A 11 -11.18 4.42 -0.21
N LEU A 12 -10.52 3.86 0.80
CA LEU A 12 -9.39 2.94 0.60
C LEU A 12 -9.82 1.65 -0.10
N SER A 13 -10.96 1.09 0.31
CA SER A 13 -11.51 -0.13 -0.29
C SER A 13 -11.86 0.08 -1.76
N GLU A 14 -12.44 1.23 -2.11
CA GLU A 14 -12.69 1.61 -3.50
C GLU A 14 -11.41 1.76 -4.32
N ARG A 15 -10.37 2.37 -3.74
CA ARG A 15 -9.07 2.52 -4.40
C ARG A 15 -8.39 1.17 -4.63
N ALA A 16 -8.39 0.29 -3.63
CA ALA A 16 -7.87 -1.08 -3.78
C ALA A 16 -8.62 -1.86 -4.87
N ARG A 17 -9.95 -1.67 -4.96
CA ARG A 17 -10.77 -2.25 -6.02
C ARG A 17 -10.38 -1.73 -7.40
N ARG A 18 -10.17 -0.42 -7.57
CA ARG A 18 -9.70 0.16 -8.84
C ARG A 18 -8.32 -0.37 -9.22
N TYR A 19 -7.40 -0.46 -8.26
CA TYR A 19 -6.08 -1.06 -8.47
C TYR A 19 -6.22 -2.51 -8.97
N ARG A 20 -7.05 -3.31 -8.29
CA ARG A 20 -7.34 -4.68 -8.70
C ARG A 20 -7.84 -4.71 -10.13
N ASP A 21 -8.88 -3.94 -10.45
CA ASP A 21 -9.52 -4.01 -11.76
C ASP A 21 -8.57 -3.59 -12.89
N ALA A 22 -7.68 -2.62 -12.63
CA ALA A 22 -6.62 -2.20 -13.56
C ALA A 22 -5.50 -3.25 -13.75
N HIS A 23 -5.10 -3.95 -12.68
CA HIS A 23 -3.90 -4.81 -12.70
C HIS A 23 -4.19 -6.31 -12.75
N LEU A 24 -5.41 -6.76 -12.46
CA LEU A 24 -5.76 -8.18 -12.28
C LEU A 24 -5.43 -9.03 -13.51
N LYS A 25 -5.68 -8.51 -14.71
CA LYS A 25 -5.36 -9.22 -15.97
C LYS A 25 -3.87 -9.51 -16.10
N THR A 26 -3.03 -8.59 -15.66
CA THR A 26 -1.57 -8.72 -15.67
C THR A 26 -1.09 -9.62 -14.53
N LEU A 27 -1.67 -9.46 -13.34
CA LEU A 27 -1.35 -10.29 -12.16
C LEU A 27 -1.59 -11.77 -12.43
N LYS A 28 -2.73 -12.13 -13.06
CA LYS A 28 -3.06 -13.52 -13.39
C LYS A 28 -2.06 -14.23 -14.32
N LYS A 29 -1.26 -13.48 -15.08
CA LYS A 29 -0.27 -14.03 -16.02
C LYS A 29 1.09 -14.28 -15.35
N LYS A 30 1.28 -13.82 -14.12
CA LYS A 30 2.54 -13.93 -13.40
C LYS A 30 2.70 -15.34 -12.81
N PRO A 31 3.91 -15.91 -12.84
CA PRO A 31 4.18 -17.23 -12.25
C PRO A 31 4.03 -17.23 -10.72
N GLU A 32 4.21 -16.07 -10.08
CA GLU A 32 4.01 -15.87 -8.64
C GLU A 32 2.54 -15.66 -8.22
N TYR A 33 1.57 -15.78 -9.13
CA TYR A 33 0.15 -15.58 -8.83
C TYR A 33 -0.38 -16.61 -7.83
N ASN A 34 -0.85 -16.14 -6.67
CA ASN A 34 -1.54 -16.94 -5.67
C ASN A 34 -3.07 -16.81 -5.81
N PRO A 35 -3.80 -17.85 -6.25
CA PRO A 35 -5.25 -17.80 -6.41
C PRO A 35 -6.03 -17.72 -5.10
N LYS A 36 -5.40 -18.01 -3.95
CA LYS A 36 -6.02 -17.92 -2.62
C LYS A 36 -6.09 -16.48 -2.11
N LEU A 37 -5.40 -15.55 -2.77
CA LEU A 37 -5.30 -14.16 -2.37
C LEU A 37 -6.10 -13.24 -3.28
N GLY A 38 -6.62 -12.18 -2.69
CA GLY A 38 -7.22 -11.04 -3.36
C GLY A 38 -6.28 -9.84 -3.38
N VAL A 39 -6.79 -8.73 -3.91
CA VAL A 39 -6.18 -7.42 -3.71
C VAL A 39 -6.92 -6.74 -2.56
N ASP A 40 -6.19 -6.28 -1.55
CA ASP A 40 -6.77 -5.57 -0.41
C ASP A 40 -5.82 -4.56 0.22
N ALA A 41 -6.38 -3.46 0.73
CA ALA A 41 -5.67 -2.36 1.38
C ALA A 41 -5.78 -2.50 2.91
N LEU A 42 -4.65 -2.77 3.57
CA LEU A 42 -4.60 -3.20 4.96
C LEU A 42 -3.72 -2.30 5.81
N CYS A 43 -4.04 -2.22 7.10
CA CYS A 43 -3.21 -1.58 8.13
C CYS A 43 -2.84 -0.11 7.81
N PHE A 44 -3.72 0.61 7.11
CA PHE A 44 -3.51 2.02 6.81
C PHE A 44 -3.64 2.89 8.06
N GLN A 45 -2.75 3.87 8.17
CA GLN A 45 -2.74 4.88 9.21
C GLN A 45 -2.41 6.24 8.62
N ARG A 46 -2.85 7.30 9.32
CA ARG A 46 -2.43 8.67 8.99
C ARG A 46 -0.95 8.84 9.27
N TRP A 47 -0.24 9.44 8.34
CA TRP A 47 1.18 9.73 8.43
C TRP A 47 1.45 11.18 8.06
N GLN A 48 2.37 11.81 8.79
CA GLN A 48 2.83 13.16 8.52
C GLN A 48 4.25 13.07 7.98
N ASP A 49 4.43 13.56 6.76
CA ASP A 49 5.70 13.55 6.04
C ASP A 49 5.62 14.62 4.95
N ASP A 50 6.70 15.37 4.77
CA ASP A 50 6.79 16.39 3.73
C ASP A 50 6.67 15.79 2.33
N ALA A 51 7.13 14.55 2.13
CA ALA A 51 6.96 13.82 0.88
C ALA A 51 5.49 13.57 0.53
N LEU A 52 4.59 13.57 1.53
CA LEU A 52 3.13 13.45 1.36
C LEU A 52 2.43 14.81 1.30
N ALA A 53 3.16 15.91 1.06
CA ALA A 53 2.65 17.28 1.19
C ALA A 53 2.11 17.59 2.61
N GLY A 54 2.80 17.04 3.62
CA GLY A 54 2.57 17.25 5.03
C GLY A 54 1.67 16.19 5.69
N LYS A 55 0.70 15.61 4.97
CA LYS A 55 -0.17 14.57 5.53
C LYS A 55 -0.70 13.63 4.44
N GLY A 56 -0.77 12.36 4.78
CA GLY A 56 -1.37 11.34 3.93
C GLY A 56 -1.67 10.06 4.69
N LEU A 57 -1.90 9.00 3.93
CA LEU A 57 -2.13 7.65 4.42
C LEU A 57 -0.96 6.76 4.04
N VAL A 58 -0.50 5.93 4.96
CA VAL A 58 0.51 4.91 4.73
C VAL A 58 -0.02 3.58 5.22
N GLY A 59 0.16 2.52 4.43
CA GLY A 59 -0.33 1.19 4.75
C GLY A 59 0.24 0.13 3.84
N ALA A 60 -0.36 -1.05 3.88
CA ALA A 60 0.04 -2.19 3.08
C ALA A 60 -1.03 -2.50 2.01
N LEU A 61 -0.58 -2.91 0.83
CA LEU A 61 -1.44 -3.53 -0.18
C LEU A 61 -1.02 -4.98 -0.35
N ILE A 62 -1.96 -5.88 -0.10
CA ILE A 62 -1.84 -7.27 -0.52
C ILE A 62 -2.35 -7.38 -1.94
N SER A 63 -1.64 -8.16 -2.75
CA SER A 63 -2.07 -8.61 -4.06
C SER A 63 -1.78 -10.11 -4.19
N PRO A 64 -2.33 -10.80 -5.20
CA PRO A 64 -1.98 -12.20 -5.48
C PRO A 64 -0.49 -12.48 -5.69
N CYS A 65 0.33 -11.47 -6.00
CA CYS A 65 1.74 -11.66 -6.36
C CYS A 65 2.71 -11.10 -5.33
N ALA A 66 2.29 -10.12 -4.53
CA ALA A 66 3.20 -9.35 -3.69
C ALA A 66 2.48 -8.63 -2.55
N LEU A 67 3.24 -8.36 -1.49
CA LEU A 67 2.91 -7.43 -0.41
C LEU A 67 3.71 -6.15 -0.62
N SER A 68 3.00 -5.03 -0.73
CA SER A 68 3.60 -3.72 -1.02
C SER A 68 3.31 -2.70 0.08
N LEU A 69 4.28 -1.84 0.36
CA LEU A 69 4.09 -0.60 1.12
C LEU A 69 3.46 0.45 0.19
N ILE A 70 2.38 1.06 0.65
CA ILE A 70 1.64 2.08 -0.07
C ILE A 70 1.72 3.41 0.69
N ALA A 71 1.86 4.49 -0.05
CA ALA A 71 1.63 5.83 0.44
C ALA A 71 0.64 6.58 -0.47
N ILE A 72 -0.31 7.27 0.15
CA ILE A 72 -1.34 8.05 -0.53
C ILE A 72 -1.37 9.44 0.09
N PRO A 73 -0.77 10.43 -0.59
CA PRO A 73 -0.88 11.83 -0.18
C PRO A 73 -2.32 12.34 -0.21
N GLU A 74 -2.58 13.46 0.49
CA GLU A 74 -3.85 14.18 0.34
C GLU A 74 -3.96 14.81 -1.08
N PRO A 75 -5.01 14.49 -1.85
CA PRO A 75 -5.10 14.83 -3.28
C PRO A 75 -5.14 16.34 -3.56
N GLU A 76 -5.65 17.14 -2.63
CA GLU A 76 -5.78 18.60 -2.79
C GLU A 76 -4.43 19.33 -2.86
N LYS A 77 -3.34 18.69 -2.43
CA LYS A 77 -2.03 19.33 -2.31
C LYS A 77 -1.03 18.97 -3.41
N LEU A 78 -1.33 17.99 -4.25
CA LEU A 78 -0.44 17.55 -5.33
C LEU A 78 -1.05 17.87 -6.69
N GLN A 79 -0.74 19.06 -7.20
CA GLN A 79 -1.08 19.45 -8.57
C GLN A 79 -0.36 18.59 -9.62
N HIS A 80 0.89 18.19 -9.31
CA HIS A 80 1.70 17.31 -10.16
C HIS A 80 2.38 16.26 -9.27
N PRO A 81 1.82 15.03 -9.16
CA PRO A 81 2.45 13.97 -8.39
C PRO A 81 3.79 13.57 -9.05
N PRO A 82 4.93 13.62 -8.34
CA PRO A 82 6.21 13.16 -8.88
C PRO A 82 6.18 11.66 -9.20
N ASP A 83 7.06 11.19 -10.08
CA ASP A 83 7.16 9.75 -10.41
C ASP A 83 7.65 8.91 -9.23
N THR A 84 8.36 9.52 -8.28
CA THR A 84 8.91 8.84 -7.11
C THR A 84 8.70 9.65 -5.85
N LEU A 85 8.50 8.94 -4.73
CA LEU A 85 8.28 9.52 -3.41
C LEU A 85 9.23 8.88 -2.40
N LEU A 86 9.96 9.69 -1.63
CA LEU A 86 10.84 9.22 -0.56
C LEU A 86 10.12 9.35 0.78
N LEU A 87 9.58 8.25 1.28
CA LEU A 87 8.83 8.19 2.53
C LEU A 87 9.77 7.95 3.71
N HIS A 88 9.64 8.75 4.76
CA HIS A 88 10.36 8.63 6.02
C HIS A 88 9.48 7.88 7.01
N LEU A 89 9.92 6.69 7.42
CA LEU A 89 9.30 5.90 8.46
C LEU A 89 10.30 5.71 9.61
N PRO A 90 9.84 5.35 10.83
CA PRO A 90 10.75 5.13 11.97
C PRO A 90 11.85 4.11 11.67
N SER A 91 11.54 3.09 10.88
CA SER A 91 12.49 2.06 10.45
C SER A 91 13.50 2.52 9.38
N GLY A 92 13.28 3.69 8.75
CA GLY A 92 14.16 4.25 7.74
C GLY A 92 13.44 4.87 6.55
N HIS A 93 14.16 4.94 5.43
CA HIS A 93 13.73 5.67 4.23
C HIS A 93 13.33 4.72 3.12
N TYR A 94 12.14 4.92 2.55
CA TYR A 94 11.57 4.06 1.52
C TYR A 94 11.28 4.87 0.27
N ARG A 95 11.93 4.52 -0.84
CA ARG A 95 11.60 5.06 -2.16
C ARG A 95 10.43 4.27 -2.75
N LEU A 96 9.32 4.93 -2.98
CA LEU A 96 8.11 4.41 -3.62
C LEU A 96 8.00 4.98 -5.04
N GLN A 97 7.38 4.20 -5.92
CA GLN A 97 7.11 4.56 -7.32
C GLN A 97 5.65 4.94 -7.47
N HIS A 98 5.39 5.98 -8.26
CA HIS A 98 4.04 6.37 -8.62
C HIS A 98 3.39 5.27 -9.49
N CYS A 99 2.21 4.84 -9.07
CA CYS A 99 1.36 3.93 -9.81
C CYS A 99 0.19 4.75 -10.35
N PRO A 100 0.04 4.88 -11.67
CA PRO A 100 -1.05 5.66 -12.25
C PRO A 100 -2.38 4.99 -11.91
N LEU A 101 -3.12 5.60 -10.98
CA LEU A 101 -4.50 5.28 -10.65
C LEU A 101 -5.34 6.52 -10.95
N GLU A 102 -6.41 6.38 -11.73
CA GLU A 102 -7.23 7.54 -12.11
C GLU A 102 -7.73 8.32 -10.88
N GLY A 103 -7.34 9.59 -10.82
CA GLY A 103 -7.75 10.55 -9.77
C GLY A 103 -7.12 10.35 -8.40
N VAL A 104 -6.09 9.51 -8.25
CA VAL A 104 -5.44 9.25 -6.96
C VAL A 104 -3.92 9.14 -7.13
N ALA A 105 -3.18 9.97 -6.39
CA ALA A 105 -1.73 9.84 -6.28
C ALA A 105 -1.39 8.59 -5.44
N TRP A 106 -1.17 7.46 -6.10
CA TRP A 106 -0.90 6.17 -5.46
C TRP A 106 0.57 5.82 -5.59
N TYR A 107 1.30 5.75 -4.48
CA TYR A 107 2.70 5.36 -4.49
C TYR A 107 2.86 3.97 -3.89
N GLN A 108 3.67 3.14 -4.53
CA GLN A 108 3.90 1.76 -4.09
C GLN A 108 5.38 1.38 -4.10
N ARG A 109 5.76 0.54 -3.14
CA ARG A 109 7.02 -0.20 -3.13
C ARG A 109 6.73 -1.64 -2.74
N ILE A 110 7.13 -2.59 -3.59
CA ILE A 110 7.07 -4.02 -3.24
C ILE A 110 8.06 -4.26 -2.11
N ILE A 111 7.58 -4.88 -1.03
CA ILE A 111 8.42 -5.27 0.11
C ILE A 111 8.69 -6.77 0.09
N LEU A 112 7.68 -7.56 -0.27
CA LEU A 112 7.80 -8.99 -0.47
C LEU A 112 7.14 -9.35 -1.80
N ASP A 113 7.96 -9.84 -2.73
CA ASP A 113 7.57 -10.52 -3.94
C ASP A 113 7.54 -12.03 -3.66
N ASP A 114 6.48 -12.71 -4.12
CA ASP A 114 6.15 -14.11 -3.81
C ASP A 114 5.38 -14.34 -2.50
N LEU A 115 4.06 -14.55 -2.66
CA LEU A 115 3.14 -14.91 -1.59
C LEU A 115 2.55 -16.31 -1.78
N ARG A 116 3.14 -17.18 -2.63
CA ARG A 116 2.56 -18.50 -2.95
C ARG A 116 2.41 -19.42 -1.75
N GLY A 117 3.27 -19.26 -0.74
CA GLY A 117 3.20 -20.01 0.52
C GLY A 117 2.08 -19.56 1.46
N ILE A 118 1.41 -18.44 1.19
CA ILE A 118 0.31 -17.93 2.01
C ILE A 118 -0.98 -18.67 1.65
N GLU A 119 -1.64 -19.24 2.65
CA GLU A 119 -2.78 -20.12 2.44
C GLU A 119 -4.13 -19.43 2.56
N SER A 120 -4.17 -18.20 3.08
CA SER A 120 -5.42 -17.46 3.27
C SER A 120 -5.23 -15.94 3.27
N MET A 121 -6.31 -15.21 3.03
CA MET A 121 -6.35 -13.76 3.24
C MET A 121 -6.07 -13.36 4.68
N GLN A 122 -6.40 -14.22 5.65
CA GLN A 122 -6.14 -13.95 7.07
C GLN A 122 -4.63 -13.97 7.36
N GLU A 123 -3.91 -14.96 6.86
CA GLU A 123 -2.44 -15.00 6.96
C GLU A 123 -1.79 -13.82 6.23
N ALA A 124 -2.30 -13.46 5.06
CA ALA A 124 -1.83 -12.28 4.33
C ALA A 124 -2.02 -10.99 5.15
N ALA A 125 -3.15 -10.85 5.84
CA ALA A 125 -3.42 -9.71 6.70
C ALA A 125 -2.51 -9.67 7.93
N GLN A 126 -2.22 -10.82 8.55
CA GLN A 126 -1.23 -10.91 9.63
C GLN A 126 0.17 -10.51 9.15
N LEU A 127 0.57 -10.95 7.95
CA LEU A 127 1.85 -10.57 7.36
C LEU A 127 1.92 -9.06 7.08
N ALA A 128 0.86 -8.47 6.54
CA ALA A 128 0.75 -7.02 6.34
C ALA A 128 0.84 -6.25 7.68
N GLN A 129 0.20 -6.75 8.73
CA GLN A 129 0.28 -6.17 10.06
C GLN A 129 1.71 -6.23 10.62
N GLN A 130 2.36 -7.39 10.57
CA GLN A 130 3.75 -7.55 11.01
C GLN A 130 4.70 -6.63 10.25
N LEU A 131 4.49 -6.49 8.93
CA LEU A 131 5.24 -5.53 8.12
C LEU A 131 5.06 -4.11 8.67
N MET A 132 3.83 -3.65 8.85
CA MET A 132 3.56 -2.30 9.34
C MET A 132 4.13 -2.07 10.74
N GLU A 133 4.01 -3.05 11.64
CA GLU A 133 4.60 -2.96 12.98
C GLU A 133 6.12 -2.82 12.94
N ARG A 134 6.80 -3.52 12.02
CA ARG A 134 8.25 -3.37 11.82
C ARG A 134 8.61 -2.02 11.21
N LEU A 135 7.84 -1.57 10.23
CA LEU A 135 8.09 -0.28 9.57
C LEU A 135 7.95 0.90 10.53
N MET A 136 7.05 0.77 11.52
CA MET A 136 6.76 1.80 12.53
C MET A 136 7.67 1.73 13.76
N LYS A 137 8.58 0.75 13.83
CA LYS A 137 9.59 0.68 14.90
C LYS A 137 10.90 1.32 14.43
N PRO A 138 11.60 2.08 15.29
CA PRO A 138 12.93 2.57 14.99
C PRO A 138 13.85 1.42 14.54
N SER A 139 14.64 1.62 13.50
CA SER A 139 15.77 0.73 13.25
C SER A 139 16.72 0.87 14.44
N ALA A 140 17.02 -0.24 15.11
CA ALA A 140 18.06 -0.29 16.14
C ALA A 140 19.43 0.08 15.54
#